data_AF-A0A2V9WYF6-F1
#
_entry.id   AF-A0A2V9WYF6-F1
#
_cell.length_a   1.000
_cell.length_b   1.000
_cell.length_c   1.000
_cell.angle_alpha   90.00
_cell.angle_beta   90.00
_cell.angle_gamma   90.00
#
_symmetry.space_group_name_H-M   'P 1'
#
loop_
_entity.id
_entity.type
_entity.pdbx_description
1 polymer ?
#
loop_
_entity_poly.entity_id
_entity_poly.type
_entity_poly.pdbx_seq_one_letter_code
_entity_poly.pdbx_strand_id
1 'polypeptide(L)'
;MNFFQSVFRGIPRVCGLALLLVALSGVFVPLRAQEQLPQQKKQVKSEPQREGFGRQLARESREAAGEEEKNETAEFKQSAAVQWIARKTGLSLQHAYRLCVLLNFAVMGGVLFWASRKYLPGLFRERTSAIQKAMQEAQKASDEARRRLAEIEFRLMRLDGEIGMMRNAAEREAANEEARIHAAAEEDARKIVESAGQEIAAAAKAARRQLTAYAADLAVGLAQKQIRVDAATDQALVREFAGQLAASPDGPPGRKGRR
;
A
#
# COMPACT_ATOMS: atom_id res chain seq x y z
N MET A 1 38.56 -66.07 17.47
CA MET A 1 38.80 -66.15 16.02
C MET A 1 37.57 -65.57 15.31
N ASN A 2 37.34 -64.26 15.32
CA ASN A 2 38.12 -63.18 14.70
C ASN A 2 38.39 -63.44 13.21
N PHE A 3 37.35 -63.33 12.37
CA PHE A 3 37.53 -63.02 10.92
C PHE A 3 36.28 -62.45 10.22
N PHE A 4 35.09 -62.42 10.85
CA PHE A 4 33.84 -62.02 10.17
C PHE A 4 33.34 -60.58 10.47
N GLN A 5 34.09 -59.78 11.22
CA GLN A 5 33.60 -58.48 11.74
C GLN A 5 34.21 -57.23 11.06
N SER A 6 35.11 -57.36 10.08
CA SER A 6 35.83 -56.20 9.52
C SER A 6 35.40 -55.74 8.12
N VAL A 7 34.49 -56.43 7.43
CA VAL A 7 34.21 -56.11 6.00
C VAL A 7 33.06 -55.11 5.79
N PHE A 8 32.24 -54.82 6.81
CA PHE A 8 31.05 -53.97 6.64
C PHE A 8 31.17 -52.55 7.25
N ARG A 9 32.38 -52.12 7.60
CA ARG A 9 32.62 -50.77 8.14
C ARG A 9 33.26 -49.88 7.08
N GLY A 10 32.50 -49.55 6.04
CA GLY A 10 32.96 -48.57 5.06
C GLY A 10 32.30 -48.66 3.69
N ILE A 11 30.99 -48.47 3.60
CA ILE A 11 30.36 -48.07 2.32
C ILE A 11 29.50 -46.83 2.62
N PRO A 12 29.81 -45.67 2.03
CA PRO A 12 29.14 -44.41 2.35
C PRO A 12 27.67 -44.47 1.92
N ARG A 13 26.82 -43.77 2.67
CA ARG A 13 25.35 -43.64 2.58
C ARG A 13 24.79 -43.22 1.20
N VAL A 14 25.66 -43.09 0.19
CA VAL A 14 25.39 -42.63 -1.17
C VAL A 14 24.93 -43.78 -2.09
N CYS A 15 25.38 -45.02 -1.86
CA CYS A 15 24.97 -46.18 -2.68
C CYS A 15 23.50 -46.58 -2.48
N GLY A 16 22.90 -46.33 -1.32
CA GLY A 16 21.49 -46.64 -1.06
C GLY A 16 20.50 -45.68 -1.73
N LEU A 17 20.94 -44.46 -2.06
CA LEU A 17 20.13 -43.43 -2.73
C LEU A 17 20.13 -43.60 -4.26
N ALA A 18 21.22 -44.14 -4.84
CA ALA A 18 21.32 -44.39 -6.27
C ALA A 18 20.35 -45.49 -6.76
N LEU A 19 20.08 -46.50 -5.93
CA LEU A 19 19.12 -47.56 -6.26
C LEU A 19 17.65 -47.11 -6.19
N LEU A 20 17.34 -46.01 -5.48
CA LEU A 20 15.99 -45.48 -5.37
C LEU A 20 15.68 -44.43 -6.47
N LEU A 21 16.72 -43.79 -7.02
CA LEU A 21 16.59 -42.82 -8.13
C LEU A 21 16.35 -43.46 -9.51
N VAL A 22 16.73 -44.73 -9.71
CA VAL A 22 16.48 -45.44 -10.98
C VAL A 22 15.02 -45.90 -11.12
N ALA A 23 14.25 -45.94 -10.03
CA ALA A 23 12.84 -46.32 -10.07
C ALA A 23 11.86 -45.15 -10.35
N LEU A 24 12.33 -43.88 -10.34
CA LEU A 24 11.46 -42.70 -10.51
C LEU A 24 11.53 -42.02 -11.89
N SER A 25 12.39 -42.49 -12.80
CA SER A 25 12.56 -41.91 -14.14
C SER A 25 11.63 -42.49 -15.23
N GLY A 26 10.65 -43.30 -14.85
CA GLY A 26 9.76 -44.01 -15.79
C GLY A 26 8.43 -43.33 -16.14
N VAL A 27 8.06 -42.20 -15.52
CA VAL A 27 6.76 -41.56 -15.79
C VAL A 27 6.92 -40.04 -15.87
N PHE A 28 7.39 -39.53 -17.01
CA PHE A 28 7.13 -38.15 -17.42
C PHE A 28 7.20 -38.07 -18.96
N VAL A 29 6.05 -38.31 -19.60
CA VAL A 29 5.83 -37.99 -21.01
C VAL A 29 5.46 -36.49 -21.07
N PRO A 30 6.17 -35.63 -21.84
CA PRO A 30 5.72 -34.27 -22.03
C PRO A 30 4.62 -34.23 -23.12
N LEU A 31 3.45 -33.75 -22.73
CA LEU A 31 2.40 -33.27 -23.63
C LEU A 31 2.97 -32.14 -24.50
N ARG A 32 3.07 -32.37 -25.81
CA ARG A 32 3.37 -31.33 -26.79
C ARG A 32 2.05 -30.84 -27.38
N ALA A 33 1.76 -29.57 -27.18
CA ALA A 33 0.61 -28.87 -27.75
C ALA A 33 0.65 -28.94 -29.28
N GLN A 34 -0.50 -29.28 -29.87
CA GLN A 34 -0.73 -29.42 -31.30
C GLN A 34 -1.69 -28.32 -31.73
N GLU A 35 -1.18 -27.37 -32.52
CA GLU A 35 -1.99 -26.38 -33.26
C GLU A 35 -2.34 -26.95 -34.64
N GLN A 36 -3.59 -26.68 -35.06
CA GLN A 36 -4.29 -27.28 -36.19
C GLN A 36 -4.01 -26.61 -37.54
N LEU A 37 -4.08 -27.39 -38.64
CA LEU A 37 -4.77 -26.98 -39.88
C LEU A 37 -5.29 -28.23 -40.67
N PRO A 38 -6.36 -28.09 -41.49
CA PRO A 38 -7.32 -29.18 -41.72
C PRO A 38 -7.23 -29.88 -43.09
N GLN A 39 -7.71 -31.14 -43.08
CA GLN A 39 -8.31 -31.97 -44.14
C GLN A 39 -7.61 -32.12 -45.51
N GLN A 40 -7.34 -33.38 -45.89
CA GLN A 40 -8.17 -34.08 -46.89
C GLN A 40 -7.92 -35.59 -46.92
N LYS A 41 -9.00 -36.37 -46.72
CA LYS A 41 -9.10 -37.76 -47.17
C LYS A 41 -9.32 -37.74 -48.68
N LYS A 42 -8.47 -38.42 -49.45
CA LYS A 42 -8.89 -39.05 -50.70
C LYS A 42 -8.21 -40.41 -50.84
N GLN A 43 -8.97 -41.31 -51.40
CA GLN A 43 -8.92 -42.76 -51.22
C GLN A 43 -8.46 -43.40 -52.53
N VAL A 44 -7.85 -44.59 -52.42
CA VAL A 44 -7.79 -45.71 -53.38
C VAL A 44 -6.57 -45.85 -54.32
N LYS A 45 -6.04 -47.11 -54.30
CA LYS A 45 -5.25 -47.89 -55.29
C LYS A 45 -3.74 -47.55 -55.39
N SER A 46 -2.80 -48.50 -55.36
CA SER A 46 -2.82 -49.94 -55.65
C SER A 46 -1.57 -50.59 -55.04
N GLU A 47 -1.67 -51.83 -54.56
CA GLU A 47 -0.52 -52.74 -54.30
C GLU A 47 0.08 -53.23 -55.66
N PRO A 48 1.36 -53.66 -55.76
CA PRO A 48 1.95 -54.68 -54.87
C PRO A 48 3.45 -54.55 -54.56
N GLN A 49 3.81 -54.64 -53.28
CA GLN A 49 5.05 -55.27 -52.80
C GLN A 49 5.13 -55.10 -51.29
N ARG A 50 5.05 -56.19 -50.52
CA ARG A 50 5.72 -56.41 -49.21
C ARG A 50 5.20 -57.70 -48.54
N GLU A 51 5.58 -58.86 -49.08
CA GLU A 51 5.53 -60.11 -48.28
C GLU A 51 6.61 -60.16 -47.17
N GLY A 52 7.55 -59.21 -47.13
CA GLY A 52 8.61 -59.17 -46.10
C GLY A 52 8.20 -58.47 -44.80
N PHE A 53 7.45 -57.36 -44.88
CA PHE A 53 7.28 -56.45 -43.75
C PHE A 53 6.30 -56.97 -42.69
N GLY A 54 5.24 -57.66 -43.10
CA GLY A 54 4.26 -58.26 -42.15
C GLY A 54 4.84 -59.40 -41.32
N ARG A 55 5.73 -60.22 -41.92
CA ARG A 55 6.47 -61.26 -41.17
C ARG A 55 7.50 -60.66 -40.23
N GLN A 56 8.17 -59.58 -40.63
CA GLN A 56 9.09 -58.85 -39.75
C GLN A 56 8.38 -58.25 -38.55
N LEU A 57 7.24 -57.56 -38.75
CA LEU A 57 6.47 -57.01 -37.64
C LEU A 57 5.90 -58.09 -36.72
N ALA A 58 5.45 -59.23 -37.26
CA ALA A 58 5.00 -60.36 -36.44
C ALA A 58 6.16 -61.02 -35.67
N ARG A 59 7.37 -61.01 -36.22
CA ARG A 59 8.58 -61.52 -35.56
C ARG A 59 9.05 -60.56 -34.47
N GLU A 60 9.15 -59.27 -34.77
CA GLU A 60 9.50 -58.20 -33.83
C GLU A 60 8.48 -58.09 -32.68
N SER A 61 7.19 -58.28 -32.97
CA SER A 61 6.14 -58.31 -31.93
C SER A 61 6.24 -59.54 -31.03
N ARG A 62 6.72 -60.67 -31.56
CA ARG A 62 6.92 -61.93 -30.82
C ARG A 62 8.25 -61.94 -30.04
N GLU A 63 9.26 -61.24 -30.55
CA GLU A 63 10.52 -60.92 -29.88
C GLU A 63 10.29 -59.95 -28.71
N ALA A 64 9.49 -58.89 -28.93
CA ALA A 64 9.09 -57.94 -27.89
C ALA A 64 8.11 -58.53 -26.86
N ALA A 65 7.40 -59.62 -27.20
CA ALA A 65 6.46 -60.32 -26.31
C ALA A 65 7.09 -61.47 -25.50
N GLY A 66 8.42 -61.64 -25.52
CA GLY A 66 9.12 -62.48 -24.53
C GLY A 66 9.16 -63.98 -24.81
N GLU A 67 9.47 -64.41 -26.04
CA GLU A 67 9.76 -65.83 -26.32
C GLU A 67 11.25 -66.23 -26.13
N GLU A 68 12.16 -65.31 -25.81
CA GLU A 68 13.60 -65.62 -25.61
C GLU A 68 14.03 -65.93 -24.16
N GLU A 69 13.17 -65.69 -23.16
CA GLU A 69 13.53 -65.89 -21.73
C GLU A 69 13.72 -67.36 -21.29
N LYS A 70 13.34 -68.34 -22.11
CA LYS A 70 13.41 -69.76 -21.71
C LYS A 70 14.82 -70.34 -21.67
N ASN A 71 15.80 -69.75 -22.37
CA ASN A 71 17.15 -70.29 -22.48
C ASN A 71 18.19 -69.59 -21.61
N GLU A 72 18.11 -68.27 -21.40
CA GLU A 72 19.10 -67.57 -20.56
C GLU A 72 18.96 -67.93 -19.07
N THR A 73 17.73 -68.21 -18.60
CA THR A 73 17.51 -68.74 -17.24
C THR A 73 17.92 -70.21 -17.07
N ALA A 74 18.26 -70.93 -18.14
CA ALA A 74 18.74 -72.31 -18.06
C ALA A 74 20.23 -72.39 -17.68
N GLU A 75 21.02 -71.40 -18.06
CA GLU A 75 22.47 -71.34 -17.78
C GLU A 75 22.75 -71.04 -16.29
N PHE A 76 21.99 -70.12 -15.69
CA PHE A 76 22.09 -69.83 -14.25
C PHE A 76 21.70 -71.02 -13.35
N LYS A 77 20.90 -71.97 -13.85
CA LYS A 77 20.52 -73.21 -13.13
C LYS A 77 21.67 -74.22 -13.02
N GLN A 78 22.75 -74.05 -13.79
CA GLN A 78 23.90 -74.96 -13.82
C GLN A 78 25.18 -74.38 -13.20
N SER A 79 25.11 -73.25 -12.50
CA SER A 79 26.26 -72.66 -11.82
C SER A 79 26.83 -73.59 -10.74
N ALA A 80 28.16 -73.61 -10.56
CA ALA A 80 28.87 -74.53 -9.65
C ALA A 80 28.38 -74.47 -8.19
N ALA A 81 27.84 -73.32 -7.76
CA ALA A 81 27.20 -73.16 -6.46
C ALA A 81 25.85 -73.90 -6.35
N VAL A 82 25.04 -73.91 -7.42
CA VAL A 82 23.76 -74.62 -7.49
C VAL A 82 23.97 -76.13 -7.61
N GLN A 83 25.02 -76.57 -8.34
CA GLN A 83 25.38 -77.98 -8.44
C GLN A 83 25.95 -78.56 -7.13
N TRP A 84 26.73 -77.78 -6.37
CA TRP A 84 27.27 -78.21 -5.08
C TRP A 84 26.15 -78.41 -4.03
N ILE A 85 25.15 -77.53 -4.02
CA ILE A 85 23.98 -77.66 -3.14
C ILE A 85 23.13 -78.87 -3.54
N ALA A 86 22.87 -79.05 -4.84
CA ALA A 86 22.10 -80.19 -5.35
C ALA A 86 22.71 -81.57 -5.00
N ARG A 87 24.05 -81.68 -5.04
CA ARG A 87 24.76 -82.92 -4.65
C ARG A 87 24.69 -83.23 -3.15
N LYS A 88 24.57 -82.21 -2.30
CA LYS A 88 24.52 -82.36 -0.84
C LYS A 88 23.10 -82.60 -0.31
N THR A 89 22.06 -82.22 -1.03
CA THR A 89 20.66 -82.27 -0.54
C THR A 89 19.75 -83.27 -1.25
N GLY A 90 20.16 -83.88 -2.36
CA GLY A 90 19.38 -84.96 -3.02
C GLY A 90 17.98 -84.54 -3.50
N LEU A 91 17.79 -83.28 -3.89
CA LEU A 91 16.51 -82.69 -4.29
C LEU A 91 16.59 -82.10 -5.70
N SER A 92 15.49 -82.18 -6.46
CA SER A 92 15.42 -81.82 -7.88
C SER A 92 15.76 -80.35 -8.17
N LEU A 93 16.51 -80.10 -9.25
CA LEU A 93 17.04 -78.77 -9.64
C LEU A 93 15.98 -77.66 -9.70
N GLN A 94 14.73 -77.98 -10.00
CA GLN A 94 13.62 -77.04 -10.11
C GLN A 94 13.23 -76.42 -8.74
N HIS A 95 13.28 -77.20 -7.65
CA HIS A 95 12.93 -76.71 -6.31
C HIS A 95 14.09 -75.94 -5.66
N ALA A 96 15.34 -76.36 -5.90
CA ALA A 96 16.52 -75.67 -5.40
C ALA A 96 16.61 -74.23 -5.94
N TYR A 97 16.31 -74.03 -7.24
CA TYR A 97 16.28 -72.69 -7.84
C TYR A 97 15.17 -71.81 -7.22
N ARG A 98 13.94 -72.31 -7.09
CA ARG A 98 12.84 -71.55 -6.48
C ARG A 98 13.14 -71.17 -5.04
N LEU A 99 13.78 -72.07 -4.28
CA LEU A 99 14.16 -71.82 -2.89
C LEU A 99 15.27 -70.77 -2.79
N CYS A 100 16.23 -70.78 -3.72
CA CYS A 100 17.28 -69.76 -3.81
C CYS A 100 16.71 -68.37 -4.17
N VAL A 101 15.81 -68.29 -5.16
CA VAL A 101 15.13 -67.04 -5.54
C VAL A 101 14.27 -66.51 -4.39
N LEU A 102 13.51 -67.38 -3.73
CA LEU A 102 12.69 -67.01 -2.58
C LEU A 102 13.55 -66.53 -1.41
N LEU A 103 14.69 -67.19 -1.16
CA LEU A 103 15.65 -66.78 -0.13
C LEU A 103 16.26 -65.41 -0.46
N ASN A 104 16.67 -65.16 -1.71
CA ASN A 104 17.18 -63.86 -2.14
C ASN A 104 16.13 -62.75 -1.98
N PHE A 105 14.87 -63.02 -2.40
CA PHE A 105 13.76 -62.10 -2.21
C PHE A 105 13.46 -61.86 -0.73
N ALA A 106 13.51 -62.89 0.12
CA ALA A 106 13.33 -62.76 1.56
C ALA A 106 14.44 -61.94 2.21
N VAL A 107 15.70 -62.12 1.78
CA VAL A 107 16.84 -61.32 2.24
C VAL A 107 16.67 -59.86 1.82
N MET A 108 16.36 -59.60 0.54
CA MET A 108 16.18 -58.23 0.02
C MET A 108 14.96 -57.55 0.63
N GLY A 109 13.83 -58.25 0.73
CA GLY A 109 12.61 -57.79 1.37
C GLY A 109 12.80 -57.55 2.87
N GLY A 110 13.59 -58.39 3.55
CA GLY A 110 13.96 -58.20 4.95
C GLY A 110 14.82 -56.96 5.17
N VAL A 111 15.81 -56.72 4.31
CA VAL A 111 16.64 -55.50 4.33
C VAL A 111 15.78 -54.26 4.05
N LEU A 112 14.91 -54.31 3.03
CA LEU A 112 14.01 -53.22 2.70
C LEU A 112 13.02 -52.94 3.84
N PHE A 113 12.42 -53.97 4.43
CA PHE A 113 11.52 -53.83 5.58
C PHE A 113 12.23 -53.22 6.79
N TRP A 114 13.45 -53.68 7.10
CA TRP A 114 14.25 -53.13 8.19
C TRP A 114 14.61 -51.66 7.94
N ALA A 115 15.03 -51.32 6.72
CA ALA A 115 15.32 -49.94 6.33
C ALA A 115 14.06 -49.07 6.39
N SER A 116 12.94 -49.50 5.80
CA SER A 116 11.68 -48.76 5.81
C SER A 116 11.19 -48.51 7.23
N ARG A 117 11.21 -49.53 8.10
CA ARG A 117 10.81 -49.41 9.50
C ARG A 117 11.71 -48.44 10.28
N LYS A 118 12.99 -48.33 9.91
CA LYS A 118 13.95 -47.43 10.58
C LYS A 118 13.86 -45.98 10.08
N TYR A 119 13.63 -45.73 8.79
CA TYR A 119 13.74 -44.40 8.18
C TYR A 119 12.40 -43.66 7.97
N LEU A 120 11.32 -44.36 7.59
CA LEU A 120 10.01 -43.72 7.31
C LEU A 120 9.39 -42.99 8.52
N PRO A 121 9.34 -43.55 9.74
CA PRO A 121 8.62 -42.90 10.83
C PRO A 121 9.25 -41.56 11.24
N GLY A 122 10.57 -41.40 11.08
CA GLY A 122 11.26 -40.13 11.32
C GLY A 122 10.80 -39.02 10.38
N LEU A 123 10.76 -39.31 9.07
CA LEU A 123 10.36 -38.35 8.04
C LEU A 123 8.89 -37.93 8.17
N PHE A 124 7.97 -38.88 8.37
CA PHE A 124 6.55 -38.54 8.54
C PHE A 124 6.30 -37.73 9.82
N ARG A 125 7.01 -38.04 10.90
CA ARG A 125 6.91 -37.28 12.15
C ARG A 125 7.43 -35.85 11.98
N GLU A 126 8.57 -35.67 11.31
CA GLU A 126 9.11 -34.35 11.00
C GLU A 126 8.15 -33.54 10.13
N ARG A 127 7.64 -34.10 9.03
CA ARG A 127 6.64 -33.44 8.16
C ARG A 127 5.38 -33.07 8.92
N THR A 128 4.84 -33.98 9.74
CA THR A 128 3.64 -33.71 10.55
C THR A 128 3.89 -32.57 11.52
N SER A 129 5.04 -32.57 12.21
CA SER A 129 5.41 -31.48 13.12
C SER A 129 5.59 -30.13 12.39
N ALA A 130 6.16 -30.14 11.19
CA ALA A 130 6.33 -28.95 10.37
C ALA A 130 4.97 -28.38 9.93
N ILE A 131 4.03 -29.24 9.52
CA ILE A 131 2.66 -28.85 9.17
C ILE A 131 1.94 -28.28 10.40
N GLN A 132 2.03 -28.93 11.56
CA GLN A 132 1.42 -28.42 12.78
C GLN A 132 1.97 -27.05 13.17
N LYS A 133 3.30 -26.85 13.07
CA LYS A 133 3.94 -25.54 13.30
C LYS A 133 3.43 -24.50 12.30
N ALA A 134 3.41 -24.81 11.01
CA ALA A 134 2.93 -23.90 9.97
C ALA A 134 1.45 -23.51 10.20
N MET A 135 0.60 -24.46 10.61
CA MET A 135 -0.80 -24.16 10.95
C MET A 135 -0.91 -23.26 12.19
N GLN A 136 -0.13 -23.52 13.24
CA GLN A 136 -0.11 -22.68 14.44
C GLN A 136 0.41 -21.26 14.14
N GLU A 137 1.44 -21.14 13.30
CA GLU A 137 1.97 -19.85 12.85
C GLU A 137 0.95 -19.10 11.99
N ALA A 138 0.27 -19.79 11.07
CA ALA A 138 -0.80 -19.19 10.26
C ALA A 138 -1.98 -18.71 11.12
N GLN A 139 -2.36 -19.48 12.14
CA GLN A 139 -3.39 -19.08 13.11
C GLN A 139 -2.96 -17.85 13.90
N LYS A 140 -1.74 -17.84 14.45
CA LYS A 140 -1.19 -16.68 15.16
C LYS A 140 -1.12 -15.42 14.29
N ALA A 141 -0.67 -15.57 13.05
CA ALA A 141 -0.61 -14.46 12.09
C ALA A 141 -2.03 -13.94 11.76
N SER A 142 -3.00 -14.84 11.62
CA SER A 142 -4.41 -14.47 11.39
C SER A 142 -5.01 -13.74 12.60
N ASP A 143 -4.73 -14.20 13.82
CA ASP A 143 -5.21 -13.56 15.05
C ASP A 143 -4.57 -12.18 15.25
N GLU A 144 -3.28 -12.05 14.97
CA GLU A 144 -2.58 -10.76 15.00
C GLU A 144 -3.16 -9.78 13.97
N ALA A 145 -3.41 -10.24 12.74
CA ALA A 145 -4.04 -9.43 11.70
C ALA A 145 -5.45 -8.97 12.11
N ARG A 146 -6.25 -9.86 12.70
CA ARG A 146 -7.58 -9.53 13.24
C ARG A 146 -7.52 -8.50 14.36
N ARG A 147 -6.55 -8.61 15.27
CA ARG A 147 -6.34 -7.62 16.34
C ARG A 147 -5.97 -6.26 15.79
N ARG A 148 -5.06 -6.21 14.82
CA ARG A 148 -4.68 -4.96 14.14
C ARG A 148 -5.85 -4.33 13.41
N LEU A 149 -6.68 -5.14 12.74
CA LEU A 149 -7.88 -4.66 12.07
C LEU A 149 -8.84 -4.03 13.08
N ALA A 150 -9.14 -4.71 14.19
CA ALA A 150 -10.01 -4.18 15.23
C ALA A 150 -9.48 -2.88 15.86
N GLU A 151 -8.15 -2.77 16.05
CA GLU A 151 -7.51 -1.55 16.53
C GLU A 151 -7.67 -0.38 15.54
N ILE A 152 -7.50 -0.65 14.23
CA ILE A 152 -7.69 0.35 13.17
C ILE A 152 -9.15 0.77 13.10
N GLU A 153 -10.10 -0.17 13.12
CA GLU A 153 -11.54 0.11 13.13
C GLU A 153 -11.91 0.99 14.33
N PHE A 154 -11.41 0.66 15.52
CA PHE A 154 -11.62 1.49 16.71
C PHE A 154 -11.06 2.91 16.54
N ARG A 155 -9.85 3.03 15.98
CA ARG A 155 -9.25 4.35 15.69
C ARG A 155 -10.07 5.14 14.67
N LEU A 156 -10.59 4.49 13.63
CA LEU A 156 -11.44 5.11 12.62
C LEU A 156 -12.74 5.61 13.25
N MET A 157 -13.44 4.78 14.03
CA MET A 157 -14.66 5.19 14.73
C MET A 157 -14.42 6.39 15.66
N ARG A 158 -13.28 6.40 16.36
CA ARG A 158 -12.89 7.52 17.21
C ARG A 158 -12.62 8.79 16.41
N LEU A 159 -11.91 8.68 15.28
CA LEU A 159 -11.65 9.81 14.38
C LEU A 159 -12.94 10.38 13.80
N ASP A 160 -13.90 9.54 13.40
CA ASP A 160 -15.21 9.99 12.91
C ASP A 160 -15.96 10.82 13.99
N GLY A 161 -15.90 10.37 15.25
CA GLY A 161 -16.43 11.11 16.39
C GLY A 161 -15.71 12.46 16.61
N GLU A 162 -14.38 12.46 16.60
CA GLU A 162 -13.56 13.68 16.74
C GLU A 162 -13.82 14.68 15.61
N ILE A 163 -13.95 14.21 14.36
CA ILE A 163 -14.30 15.03 13.19
C ILE A 163 -15.70 15.65 13.35
N GLY A 164 -16.68 14.87 13.80
CA GLY A 164 -18.02 15.39 14.08
C GLY A 164 -18.00 16.49 15.15
N MET A 165 -17.23 16.29 16.22
CA MET A 165 -17.05 17.29 17.27
C MET A 165 -16.35 18.56 16.75
N MET A 166 -15.29 18.43 15.94
CA MET A 166 -14.59 19.56 15.33
C MET A 166 -15.51 20.35 14.38
N ARG A 167 -16.31 19.66 13.56
CA ARG A 167 -17.29 20.32 12.67
C ARG A 167 -18.33 21.11 13.46
N ASN A 168 -18.94 20.47 14.46
CA ASN A 168 -19.93 21.14 15.31
C ASN A 168 -19.34 22.34 16.08
N ALA A 169 -18.09 22.24 16.53
CA ALA A 169 -17.40 23.35 17.17
C ALA A 169 -17.13 24.49 16.18
N ALA A 170 -16.61 24.16 14.99
CA ALA A 170 -16.32 25.15 13.95
C ALA A 170 -17.58 25.87 13.47
N GLU A 171 -18.71 25.16 13.30
CA GLU A 171 -19.99 25.77 12.92
C GLU A 171 -20.49 26.76 13.99
N ARG A 172 -20.37 26.39 15.28
CA ARG A 172 -20.75 27.27 16.39
C ARG A 172 -19.82 28.49 16.49
N GLU A 173 -18.53 28.28 16.33
CA GLU A 173 -17.54 29.37 16.37
C GLU A 173 -17.73 30.31 15.18
N ALA A 174 -17.95 29.78 13.97
CA ALA A 174 -18.25 30.57 12.79
C ALA A 174 -19.50 31.43 12.96
N ALA A 175 -20.59 30.86 13.49
CA ALA A 175 -21.83 31.61 13.73
C ALA A 175 -21.64 32.73 14.78
N ASN A 176 -20.89 32.45 15.86
CA ASN A 176 -20.59 33.45 16.87
C ASN A 176 -19.68 34.56 16.33
N GLU A 177 -18.69 34.20 15.50
CA GLU A 177 -17.78 35.15 14.88
C GLU A 177 -18.49 36.01 13.84
N GLU A 178 -19.38 35.42 13.03
CA GLU A 178 -20.23 36.15 12.09
C GLU A 178 -21.08 37.20 12.82
N ALA A 179 -21.73 36.82 13.93
CA ALA A 179 -22.50 37.76 14.75
C ALA A 179 -21.61 38.88 15.33
N ARG A 180 -20.40 38.57 15.78
CA ARG A 180 -19.44 39.55 16.31
C ARG A 180 -18.96 40.52 15.24
N ILE A 181 -18.61 40.02 14.05
CA ILE A 181 -18.17 40.83 12.91
C ILE A 181 -19.32 41.74 12.47
N HIS A 182 -20.54 41.22 12.38
CA HIS A 182 -21.70 42.04 12.03
C HIS A 182 -21.93 43.17 13.05
N ALA A 183 -21.90 42.86 14.35
CA ALA A 183 -22.07 43.88 15.39
C ALA A 183 -20.96 44.95 15.35
N ALA A 184 -19.70 44.53 15.18
CA ALA A 184 -18.58 45.45 15.04
C ALA A 184 -18.68 46.32 13.78
N ALA A 185 -19.06 45.72 12.64
CA ALA A 185 -19.26 46.43 11.39
C ALA A 185 -20.38 47.47 11.48
N GLU A 186 -21.49 47.14 12.17
CA GLU A 186 -22.57 48.11 12.41
C GLU A 186 -22.12 49.26 13.31
N GLU A 187 -21.35 48.98 14.36
CA GLU A 187 -20.81 50.01 15.26
C GLU A 187 -19.85 50.94 14.51
N ASP A 188 -18.95 50.37 13.71
CA ASP A 188 -17.99 51.14 12.91
C ASP A 188 -18.70 51.97 11.83
N ALA A 189 -19.73 51.42 11.17
CA ALA A 189 -20.56 52.17 10.23
C ALA A 189 -21.22 53.37 10.92
N ARG A 190 -21.76 53.20 12.13
CA ARG A 190 -22.35 54.31 12.90
C ARG A 190 -21.31 55.37 13.25
N LYS A 191 -20.12 54.98 13.71
CA LYS A 191 -19.01 55.91 14.02
C LYS A 191 -18.56 56.69 12.79
N ILE A 192 -18.46 56.04 11.64
CA ILE A 192 -18.10 56.70 10.38
C ILE A 192 -19.13 57.76 10.00
N VAL A 193 -20.42 57.43 10.09
CA VAL A 193 -21.50 58.39 9.79
C VAL A 193 -21.49 59.56 10.76
N GLU A 194 -21.25 59.32 12.06
CA GLU A 194 -21.14 60.36 13.06
C GLU A 194 -19.95 61.28 12.78
N SER A 195 -18.76 60.72 12.56
CA SER A 195 -17.54 61.47 12.23
C SER A 195 -17.73 62.30 10.96
N ALA A 196 -18.28 61.70 9.90
CA ALA A 196 -18.58 62.39 8.65
C ALA A 196 -19.58 63.54 8.87
N GLY A 197 -20.59 63.33 9.71
CA GLY A 197 -21.54 64.39 10.10
C GLY A 197 -20.87 65.56 10.81
N GLN A 198 -19.95 65.27 11.74
CA GLN A 198 -19.17 66.29 12.45
C GLN A 198 -18.24 67.06 11.50
N GLU A 199 -17.56 66.36 10.58
CA GLU A 199 -16.69 66.96 9.57
C GLU A 199 -17.48 67.86 8.61
N ILE A 200 -18.64 67.39 8.12
CA ILE A 200 -19.53 68.19 7.26
C ILE A 200 -19.99 69.44 8.01
N ALA A 201 -20.40 69.33 9.27
CA ALA A 201 -20.84 70.47 10.07
C ALA A 201 -19.71 71.49 10.28
N ALA A 202 -18.49 71.01 10.57
CA ALA A 202 -17.30 71.85 10.72
C ALA A 202 -16.94 72.56 9.40
N ALA A 203 -16.94 71.83 8.28
CA ALA A 203 -16.68 72.38 6.95
C ALA A 203 -17.75 73.41 6.54
N ALA A 204 -19.02 73.14 6.80
CA ALA A 204 -20.12 74.06 6.53
C ALA A 204 -19.98 75.36 7.36
N LYS A 205 -19.60 75.25 8.63
CA LYS A 205 -19.33 76.42 9.49
C LYS A 205 -18.14 77.22 8.99
N ALA A 206 -17.06 76.56 8.55
CA ALA A 206 -15.90 77.22 7.96
C ALA A 206 -16.26 77.95 6.66
N ALA A 207 -16.99 77.29 5.75
CA ALA A 207 -17.45 77.88 4.50
C ALA A 207 -18.35 79.10 4.73
N ARG A 208 -19.30 79.03 5.70
CA ARG A 208 -20.13 80.18 6.09
C ARG A 208 -19.28 81.35 6.56
N ARG A 209 -18.28 81.10 7.42
CA ARG A 209 -17.36 82.15 7.91
C ARG A 209 -16.57 82.79 6.77
N GLN A 210 -16.08 81.99 5.82
CA GLN A 210 -15.37 82.49 4.64
C GLN A 210 -16.27 83.36 3.77
N LEU A 211 -17.52 82.96 3.52
CA LEU A 211 -18.49 83.76 2.77
C LEU A 211 -18.82 85.08 3.48
N THR A 212 -18.99 85.07 4.81
CA THR A 212 -19.21 86.29 5.59
C THR A 212 -18.02 87.24 5.52
N ALA A 213 -16.80 86.71 5.66
CA ALA A 213 -15.57 87.52 5.54
C ALA A 213 -15.46 88.15 4.14
N TYR A 214 -15.66 87.35 3.09
CA TYR A 214 -15.63 87.84 1.70
C TYR A 214 -16.69 88.91 1.43
N ALA A 215 -17.91 88.73 1.95
CA ALA A 215 -18.96 89.74 1.84
C ALA A 215 -18.62 91.03 2.58
N ALA A 216 -18.00 90.95 3.76
CA ALA A 216 -17.52 92.11 4.51
C ALA A 216 -16.43 92.86 3.74
N ASP A 217 -15.44 92.14 3.19
CA ASP A 217 -14.38 92.72 2.37
C ASP A 217 -14.94 93.44 1.13
N LEU A 218 -15.93 92.83 0.46
CA LEU A 218 -16.60 93.43 -0.69
C LEU A 218 -17.38 94.69 -0.29
N ALA A 219 -18.10 94.65 0.84
CA ALA A 219 -18.85 95.79 1.35
C ALA A 219 -17.93 96.97 1.72
N VAL A 220 -16.80 96.71 2.38
CA VAL A 220 -15.77 97.72 2.67
C VAL A 220 -15.19 98.27 1.38
N GLY A 221 -14.87 97.40 0.41
CA GLY A 221 -14.35 97.83 -0.90
C GLY A 221 -15.33 98.71 -1.69
N LEU A 222 -16.64 98.45 -1.60
CA LEU A 222 -17.68 99.31 -2.19
C LEU A 222 -17.83 100.62 -1.42
N ALA A 223 -17.85 100.58 -0.08
CA ALA A 223 -17.92 101.78 0.76
C ALA A 223 -16.74 102.71 0.49
N GLN A 224 -15.52 102.18 0.40
CA GLN A 224 -14.31 102.96 0.07
C GLN A 224 -14.42 103.68 -1.28
N LYS A 225 -15.08 103.06 -2.27
CA LYS A 225 -15.33 103.69 -3.59
C LYS A 225 -16.44 104.75 -3.54
N GLN A 226 -17.41 104.59 -2.65
CA GLN A 226 -18.57 105.48 -2.54
C GLN A 226 -18.28 106.71 -1.64
N ILE A 227 -17.39 106.57 -0.65
CA ILE A 227 -17.00 107.67 0.25
C ILE A 227 -16.25 108.74 -0.55
N ARG A 228 -16.85 109.92 -0.67
CA ARG A 228 -16.21 111.16 -1.13
C ARG A 228 -16.20 112.13 0.03
N VAL A 229 -15.00 112.46 0.52
CA VAL A 229 -14.83 113.41 1.62
C VAL A 229 -14.72 114.81 1.04
N ASP A 230 -15.68 115.66 1.38
CA ASP A 230 -15.61 117.10 1.14
C ASP A 230 -15.13 117.84 2.40
N ALA A 231 -14.68 119.09 2.22
CA ALA A 231 -14.07 119.87 3.30
C ALA A 231 -15.01 120.12 4.49
N ALA A 232 -16.33 120.12 4.28
CA ALA A 232 -17.32 120.28 5.33
C ALA A 232 -17.48 119.01 6.19
N THR A 233 -17.50 117.83 5.56
CA THR A 233 -17.59 116.54 6.28
C THR A 233 -16.33 116.27 7.10
N ASP A 234 -15.15 116.63 6.58
CA ASP A 234 -13.87 116.46 7.29
C ASP A 234 -13.83 117.27 8.60
N GLN A 235 -14.25 118.54 8.56
CA GLN A 235 -14.33 119.37 9.77
C GLN A 235 -15.34 118.85 10.81
N ALA A 236 -16.46 118.26 10.36
CA ALA A 236 -17.44 117.65 11.24
C ALA A 236 -16.87 116.41 11.95
N LEU A 237 -16.16 115.54 11.21
CA LEU A 237 -15.49 114.37 11.76
C LEU A 237 -14.44 114.74 12.81
N VAL A 238 -13.61 115.76 12.54
CA VAL A 238 -12.58 116.21 13.50
C VAL A 238 -13.19 116.73 14.80
N ARG A 239 -14.32 117.47 14.73
CA ARG A 239 -15.01 117.96 15.94
C ARG A 239 -15.65 116.84 16.72
N GLU A 240 -16.25 115.86 16.06
CA GLU A 240 -16.85 114.69 16.72
C GLU A 240 -15.79 113.82 17.39
N PHE A 241 -14.65 113.58 16.73
CA PHE A 241 -13.54 112.83 17.30
C PHE A 241 -12.93 113.54 18.52
N ALA A 242 -12.74 114.86 18.44
CA ALA A 242 -12.30 115.68 19.57
C ALA A 242 -13.32 115.63 20.73
N GLY A 243 -14.61 115.61 20.42
CA GLY A 243 -15.69 115.42 21.39
C GLY A 243 -15.65 114.05 22.09
N GLN A 244 -15.43 112.96 21.34
CA GLN A 244 -15.32 111.61 21.90
C GLN A 244 -14.08 111.43 22.79
N LEU A 245 -12.95 112.04 22.43
CA LEU A 245 -11.74 112.05 23.26
C LEU A 245 -11.97 112.83 24.57
N ALA A 246 -12.71 113.93 24.52
CA ALA A 246 -13.08 114.68 25.72
C ALA A 246 -14.14 113.94 26.58
N ALA A 247 -14.93 113.06 25.98
CA ALA A 247 -15.99 112.29 26.63
C ALA A 247 -15.60 110.88 27.10
N SER A 248 -14.34 110.45 26.90
CA SER A 248 -13.83 109.15 27.38
C SER A 248 -12.89 109.35 28.59
N PRO A 249 -13.42 109.51 29.81
CA PRO A 249 -12.62 109.55 31.03
C PRO A 249 -12.37 108.11 31.50
N ASP A 250 -11.24 107.51 31.14
CA ASP A 250 -10.47 106.60 32.01
C ASP A 250 -9.33 105.87 31.26
N GLY A 251 -8.14 105.94 31.85
CA GLY A 251 -6.94 105.22 31.44
C GLY A 251 -6.98 103.71 31.75
N PRO A 252 -5.95 102.95 31.34
CA PRO A 252 -5.98 101.48 31.38
C PRO A 252 -6.03 100.93 32.81
N PRO A 253 -6.86 99.91 33.12
CA PRO A 253 -6.82 99.25 34.42
C PRO A 253 -5.53 98.43 34.55
N GLY A 254 -4.81 98.68 35.64
CA GLY A 254 -3.58 97.98 36.01
C GLY A 254 -3.78 96.45 36.06
N ARG A 255 -2.87 95.75 35.38
CA ARG A 255 -2.76 94.29 35.31
C ARG A 255 -2.45 93.73 36.71
N LYS A 256 -3.47 93.35 37.49
CA LYS A 256 -3.28 92.51 38.68
C LYS A 256 -3.07 91.08 38.23
N GLY A 257 -1.83 90.59 38.36
CA GLY A 257 -1.52 89.18 38.27
C GLY A 257 -2.32 88.39 39.32
N ARG A 258 -2.90 87.26 38.87
CA ARG A 258 -3.24 86.15 39.73
C ARG A 258 -2.61 84.89 39.16
N ARG A 259 -1.99 84.17 40.09
CA ARG A 259 -1.39 82.84 39.98
C ARG A 259 -2.41 81.82 39.51
#